data_AF-F1L9K1-F1
#
_entry.id   AF-F1L9K1-F1
#
_cell.length_a   1.000
_cell.length_b   1.000
_cell.length_c   1.000
_cell.angle_alpha   90.00
_cell.angle_beta   90.00
_cell.angle_gamma   90.00
#
_symmetry.space_group_name_H-M   'P 1'
#
loop_
_entity.id
_entity.type
_entity.pdbx_description
1 polymer ?
#
loop_
_entity_poly.entity_id
_entity_poly.type
_entity_poly.pdbx_seq_one_letter_code
_entity_poly.pdbx_strand_id
1 'polypeptide(L)'
;MTHSIQQRPSYYTSDMSGIIVDIKVLRDILRDRTLMPSALLRLIETDMEMMLSKWFLCWFLETLPMESVLRVWDCLFLEGNTVLFRIAVALIEASIPSLAKCHTLTDVLQVFRDIGSTQLALDCHHLLQVAFAKDKASITSSRLAEYRQRYAASPTAN
;
A
#
# COMPACT_ATOMS: atom_id res chain seq x y z
N MET A 1 -3.68 -20.74 -8.44
CA MET A 1 -4.40 -19.62 -7.79
C MET A 1 -4.64 -19.85 -6.30
N THR A 2 -4.98 -21.07 -5.83
CA THR A 2 -5.16 -21.38 -4.39
C THR A 2 -3.92 -21.15 -3.52
N HIS A 3 -2.72 -21.38 -4.07
CA HIS A 3 -1.47 -21.23 -3.32
C HIS A 3 -1.15 -19.78 -2.91
N SER A 4 -1.68 -18.78 -3.62
CA SER A 4 -1.39 -17.36 -3.39
C SER A 4 -2.22 -16.77 -2.24
N ILE A 5 -3.48 -17.20 -2.10
CA ILE A 5 -4.36 -16.83 -0.98
C ILE A 5 -3.86 -17.48 0.32
N GLN A 6 -3.30 -18.68 0.22
CA GLN A 6 -2.74 -19.43 1.34
C GLN A 6 -1.48 -18.78 1.95
N GLN A 7 -0.86 -17.81 1.27
CA GLN A 7 0.27 -17.04 1.81
C GLN A 7 -0.15 -15.93 2.80
N ARG A 8 -1.44 -15.58 2.88
CA ARG A 8 -1.95 -14.52 3.77
C ARG A 8 -3.25 -14.92 4.49
N PRO A 9 -3.29 -16.05 5.23
CA PRO A 9 -4.51 -16.50 5.89
C PRO A 9 -5.01 -15.51 6.96
N SER A 10 -4.10 -14.76 7.59
CA SER A 10 -4.41 -13.72 8.59
C SER A 10 -5.08 -12.47 8.04
N TYR A 11 -5.28 -12.36 6.72
CA TYR A 11 -5.97 -11.23 6.10
C TYR A 11 -7.49 -11.34 6.17
N TYR A 12 -7.98 -12.58 6.19
CA TYR A 12 -9.39 -12.91 6.06
C TYR A 12 -9.93 -13.52 7.36
N THR A 13 -9.22 -13.35 8.47
CA THR A 13 -9.70 -13.69 9.81
C THR A 13 -10.69 -12.63 10.30
N SER A 14 -11.54 -12.98 11.27
CA SER A 14 -12.59 -12.09 11.79
C SER A 14 -12.04 -10.78 12.39
N ASP A 15 -10.79 -10.80 12.84
CA ASP A 15 -10.04 -9.66 13.38
C ASP A 15 -9.22 -8.91 12.32
N MET A 16 -9.10 -9.46 11.10
CA MET A 16 -8.30 -8.93 9.99
C MET A 16 -6.87 -8.50 10.41
N SER A 17 -6.27 -9.15 11.42
CA SER A 17 -5.03 -8.69 12.03
C SER A 17 -3.88 -8.57 11.03
N GLY A 18 -3.82 -9.46 10.04
CA GLY A 18 -2.82 -9.41 8.97
C GLY A 18 -2.86 -8.10 8.18
N ILE A 19 -4.05 -7.58 7.88
CA ILE A 19 -4.15 -6.34 7.11
C ILE A 19 -3.78 -5.12 7.92
N ILE A 20 -4.24 -5.08 9.16
CA ILE A 20 -3.93 -3.99 10.09
C ILE A 20 -2.42 -3.90 10.28
N VAL A 21 -1.73 -5.03 10.44
CA VAL A 21 -0.27 -5.07 10.56
C VAL A 21 0.40 -4.53 9.29
N ASP A 22 0.00 -4.95 8.09
CA ASP A 22 0.65 -4.46 6.86
C ASP A 22 0.33 -3.00 6.56
N ILE A 23 -0.81 -2.46 6.98
CA ILE A 23 -1.09 -1.02 6.88
C ILE A 23 -0.13 -0.25 7.78
N LYS A 24 0.12 -0.74 9.00
CA LYS A 24 1.13 -0.17 9.89
C LYS A 24 2.55 -0.31 9.31
N VAL A 25 2.87 -1.44 8.68
CA VAL A 25 4.15 -1.63 7.97
C VAL A 25 4.28 -0.62 6.81
N LEU A 26 3.22 -0.44 6.01
CA LEU A 26 3.23 0.55 4.92
C LEU A 26 3.45 1.96 5.48
N ARG A 27 2.80 2.31 6.59
CA ARG A 27 3.00 3.59 7.28
C ARG A 27 4.46 3.79 7.69
N ASP A 28 5.09 2.79 8.30
CA ASP A 28 6.50 2.87 8.69
C ASP A 28 7.41 3.04 7.47
N ILE A 29 7.15 2.32 6.37
CA ILE A 29 7.90 2.47 5.13
C ILE A 29 7.78 3.89 4.57
N LEU A 30 6.58 4.48 4.58
CA LEU A 30 6.35 5.85 4.10
C LEU A 30 7.03 6.88 5.00
N ARG A 31 7.04 6.64 6.31
CA ARG A 31 7.71 7.49 7.30
C ARG A 31 9.23 7.45 7.15
N ASP A 32 9.81 6.26 7.05
CA ASP A 32 11.27 6.06 6.93
C ASP A 32 11.82 6.66 5.64
N ARG A 33 11.00 6.72 4.59
CA ARG A 33 11.36 7.33 3.30
C ARG A 33 11.09 8.83 3.23
N THR A 34 10.63 9.46 4.31
CA THR A 34 10.26 10.89 4.36
C THR A 34 9.25 11.30 3.27
N LEU A 35 8.46 10.35 2.78
CA LEU A 35 7.56 10.58 1.65
C LEU A 35 6.30 11.35 2.07
N MET A 36 5.94 11.32 3.36
CA MET A 36 4.71 11.93 3.86
C MET A 36 5.01 12.96 4.95
N PRO A 37 4.44 14.18 4.87
CA PRO A 37 4.42 15.10 6.00
C PRO A 37 3.79 14.43 7.22
N SER A 38 4.30 14.72 8.41
CA SER A 38 3.80 14.15 9.67
C SER A 38 2.31 14.42 9.92
N ALA A 39 1.75 15.49 9.34
CA ALA A 39 0.31 15.74 9.36
C ALA A 39 -0.51 14.69 8.60
N LEU A 40 -0.01 14.21 7.47
CA LEU A 40 -0.67 13.21 6.63
C LEU A 40 -0.52 11.80 7.19
N LEU A 41 0.62 11.50 7.82
CA LEU A 41 0.79 10.25 8.58
C LEU A 41 -0.23 10.11 9.71
N ARG A 42 -0.61 11.21 10.38
CA ARG A 42 -1.67 11.20 11.40
C ARG A 42 -3.06 10.93 10.84
N LEU A 43 -3.37 11.40 9.62
CA LEU A 43 -4.65 11.07 8.97
C LEU A 43 -4.76 9.57 8.62
N ILE A 44 -3.61 8.93 8.35
CA ILE A 44 -3.52 7.49 8.15
C ILE A 44 -3.73 6.70 9.46
N GLU A 45 -3.66 7.32 10.65
CA GLU A 45 -3.87 6.65 11.95
C GLU A 45 -5.33 6.40 12.30
N THR A 46 -6.30 7.00 11.60
CA THR A 46 -7.71 6.89 12.01
C THR A 46 -8.67 6.64 10.85
N ASP A 47 -8.56 7.40 9.75
CA ASP A 47 -9.60 7.39 8.71
C ASP A 47 -9.19 6.71 7.40
N MET A 48 -7.89 6.66 7.09
CA MET A 48 -7.43 6.11 5.80
C MET A 48 -7.15 4.61 5.81
N GLU A 49 -7.14 3.97 7.00
CA GLU A 49 -6.87 2.53 7.13
C GLU A 49 -7.86 1.71 6.30
N MET A 50 -9.14 2.12 6.23
CA MET A 50 -10.15 1.44 5.43
C MET A 50 -9.86 1.50 3.93
N MET A 51 -9.41 2.65 3.42
CA MET A 51 -9.08 2.81 2.00
C MET A 51 -7.83 2.00 1.62
N LEU A 52 -6.79 2.06 2.45
CA LEU A 52 -5.57 1.29 2.26
C LEU A 52 -5.85 -0.21 2.38
N SER A 53 -6.74 -0.62 3.29
CA SER A 53 -7.18 -2.02 3.43
C SER A 53 -7.74 -2.55 2.11
N LYS A 54 -8.57 -1.78 1.41
CA LYS A 54 -9.12 -2.21 0.11
C LYS A 54 -8.04 -2.52 -0.92
N TRP A 55 -6.96 -1.75 -0.95
CA TRP A 55 -5.84 -1.99 -1.87
C TRP A 55 -5.21 -3.36 -1.65
N PHE A 56 -4.99 -3.74 -0.39
CA PHE A 56 -4.37 -5.03 -0.05
C PHE A 56 -5.35 -6.21 0.00
N LEU A 57 -6.65 -6.00 0.26
CA LEU A 57 -7.67 -7.07 0.20
C LEU A 57 -7.99 -7.45 -1.23
N CYS A 58 -8.22 -6.44 -2.07
CA CYS A 58 -8.66 -6.62 -3.44
C CYS A 58 -7.50 -6.57 -4.44
N TRP A 59 -6.25 -6.50 -3.96
CA TRP A 59 -5.03 -6.44 -4.78
C TRP A 59 -5.12 -5.36 -5.87
N PHE A 60 -5.57 -4.18 -5.44
CA PHE A 60 -5.80 -2.99 -6.28
C PHE A 60 -6.91 -3.11 -7.34
N LEU A 61 -7.68 -4.21 -7.39
CA LEU A 61 -8.72 -4.43 -8.40
C LEU A 61 -9.80 -3.33 -8.42
N GLU A 62 -10.15 -2.78 -7.25
CA GLU A 62 -11.15 -1.70 -7.16
C GLU A 62 -10.54 -0.30 -7.41
N THR A 63 -9.22 -0.19 -7.44
CA THR A 63 -8.52 1.10 -7.51
C THR A 63 -7.93 1.35 -8.89
N LEU A 64 -7.27 0.36 -9.49
CA LEU A 64 -6.53 0.53 -10.75
C LEU A 64 -7.37 0.03 -11.93
N PRO A 65 -7.14 0.58 -13.15
CA PRO A 65 -7.70 0.02 -14.38
C PRO A 65 -7.27 -1.43 -14.58
N MET A 66 -8.14 -2.22 -15.22
CA MET A 66 -7.93 -3.66 -15.42
C MET A 66 -6.57 -3.99 -16.05
N GLU A 67 -6.11 -3.21 -17.02
CA GLU A 67 -4.79 -3.41 -17.66
C GLU A 67 -3.64 -3.30 -16.64
N SER A 68 -3.66 -2.27 -15.79
CA SER A 68 -2.67 -2.08 -14.73
C SER A 68 -2.77 -3.17 -13.66
N VAL A 69 -3.98 -3.60 -13.30
CA VAL A 69 -4.20 -4.69 -12.34
C VAL A 69 -3.57 -5.99 -12.84
N LEU A 70 -3.82 -6.38 -14.09
CA LEU A 70 -3.26 -7.61 -14.65
C LEU A 70 -1.73 -7.60 -14.64
N ARG A 71 -1.11 -6.47 -14.99
CA ARG A 71 0.35 -6.32 -14.95
C ARG A 71 0.92 -6.38 -13.54
N VAL A 72 0.23 -5.78 -12.57
CA VAL A 72 0.60 -5.91 -11.15
C VAL A 72 0.48 -7.36 -10.70
N TRP A 73 -0.53 -8.09 -11.16
CA TRP A 73 -0.73 -9.49 -10.82
C TRP A 73 0.33 -10.40 -11.43
N ASP A 74 0.75 -10.17 -12.67
CA ASP A 74 1.88 -10.91 -13.28
C ASP A 74 3.13 -10.84 -12.38
N CYS A 75 3.46 -9.62 -11.92
CA CYS A 75 4.58 -9.41 -11.01
C CYS A 75 4.33 -10.02 -9.61
N LEU A 76 3.11 -9.91 -9.09
CA LEU A 76 2.71 -10.46 -7.79
C LEU A 76 2.90 -11.99 -7.76
N PHE A 77 2.49 -12.69 -8.82
CA PHE A 77 2.63 -14.15 -8.88
C PHE A 77 4.07 -14.61 -9.05
N LEU A 78 4.95 -13.76 -9.57
CA LEU A 78 6.37 -14.05 -9.75
C LEU A 78 7.21 -13.71 -8.50
N GLU A 79 7.10 -12.49 -7.97
CA GLU A 79 7.93 -11.99 -6.87
C GLU A 79 7.26 -12.07 -5.49
N GLY A 80 5.93 -12.21 -5.45
CA GLY A 80 5.15 -12.26 -4.22
C GLY A 80 4.73 -10.89 -3.68
N ASN A 81 4.34 -10.89 -2.40
CA ASN A 81 3.58 -9.78 -1.79
C ASN A 81 4.33 -8.44 -1.68
N THR A 82 5.65 -8.42 -1.87
CA THR A 82 6.45 -7.18 -1.90
C THR A 82 5.96 -6.22 -2.98
N VAL A 83 5.44 -6.75 -4.09
CA VAL A 83 4.90 -5.97 -5.21
C VAL A 83 3.76 -5.06 -4.76
N LEU A 84 2.84 -5.53 -3.92
CA LEU A 84 1.71 -4.72 -3.44
C LEU A 84 2.18 -3.48 -2.66
N PHE A 85 3.22 -3.63 -1.84
CA PHE A 85 3.82 -2.52 -1.12
C PHE A 85 4.54 -1.54 -2.06
N ARG A 86 5.27 -2.04 -3.05
CA ARG A 86 5.95 -1.21 -4.05
C ARG A 86 4.95 -0.36 -4.83
N ILE A 87 3.83 -0.96 -5.26
CA ILE A 87 2.75 -0.27 -5.95
C ILE A 87 2.07 0.76 -5.03
N ALA A 88 1.74 0.39 -3.79
CA ALA A 88 1.16 1.32 -2.81
C ALA A 88 2.06 2.56 -2.61
N VAL A 89 3.36 2.34 -2.40
CA VAL A 89 4.33 3.43 -2.21
C VAL A 89 4.44 4.29 -3.47
N ALA A 90 4.51 3.69 -4.66
CA ALA A 90 4.56 4.44 -5.92
C ALA A 90 3.35 5.34 -6.13
N LEU A 91 2.14 4.84 -5.87
CA LEU A 91 0.90 5.61 -6.01
C LEU A 91 0.82 6.76 -5.00
N ILE A 92 1.22 6.50 -3.75
CA ILE A 92 1.23 7.53 -2.69
C ILE A 92 2.29 8.60 -3.00
N GLU A 93 3.48 8.19 -3.44
CA GLU A 93 4.56 9.10 -3.80
C GLU A 93 4.18 10.03 -4.95
N ALA A 94 3.56 9.48 -6.00
CA ALA A 94 3.05 10.29 -7.11
C ALA A 94 1.93 11.26 -6.68
N SER A 95 1.23 10.95 -5.60
CA SER A 95 0.15 11.77 -5.06
C SER A 95 0.63 12.84 -4.07
N ILE A 96 1.89 12.83 -3.65
CA ILE A 96 2.48 13.82 -2.72
C ILE A 96 2.17 15.27 -3.13
N PRO A 97 2.34 15.68 -4.41
CA PRO A 97 2.09 17.07 -4.79
C PRO A 97 0.63 17.51 -4.60
N SER A 98 -0.32 16.58 -4.76
CA SER A 98 -1.74 16.83 -4.51
C SER A 98 -2.03 16.83 -3.02
N LEU A 99 -1.44 15.90 -2.28
CA LEU A 99 -1.59 15.78 -0.83
C LEU A 99 -1.01 16.98 -0.08
N ALA A 100 0.06 17.59 -0.58
CA ALA A 100 0.66 18.80 -0.02
C ALA A 100 -0.26 20.03 -0.08
N LYS A 101 -1.26 20.03 -0.98
CA LYS A 101 -2.26 21.10 -1.13
C LYS A 101 -3.52 20.86 -0.30
N CYS A 102 -3.63 19.71 0.35
CA CYS A 102 -4.80 19.35 1.12
C CYS A 102 -4.78 20.04 2.49
N HIS A 103 -5.93 20.54 2.93
CA HIS A 103 -6.08 21.20 4.23
C HIS A 103 -7.07 20.47 5.14
N THR A 104 -7.92 19.62 4.57
CA THR A 104 -8.93 18.83 5.30
C THR A 104 -8.79 17.35 5.03
N LEU A 105 -9.36 16.52 5.91
CA LEU A 105 -9.45 15.07 5.70
C LEU A 105 -10.19 14.75 4.40
N THR A 106 -11.26 15.48 4.08
CA THR A 106 -12.04 15.29 2.86
C THR A 106 -11.18 15.44 1.60
N ASP A 107 -10.29 16.44 1.57
CA ASP A 107 -9.38 16.66 0.43
C ASP A 107 -8.45 15.46 0.23
N VAL A 108 -7.90 14.94 1.33
CA VAL A 108 -7.01 13.79 1.31
C VAL A 108 -7.75 12.52 0.85
N LEU A 109 -8.95 12.28 1.37
CA LEU A 109 -9.79 11.16 0.93
C LEU A 109 -10.14 11.27 -0.55
N GLN A 110 -10.37 12.48 -1.05
CA GLN A 110 -10.63 12.72 -2.46
C GLN A 110 -9.41 12.39 -3.32
N VAL A 111 -8.21 12.84 -2.92
CA VAL A 111 -6.97 12.47 -3.62
C VAL A 111 -6.83 10.95 -3.71
N PHE A 112 -7.02 10.23 -2.60
CA PHE A 112 -6.90 8.76 -2.59
C PHE A 112 -7.97 8.05 -3.41
N ARG A 113 -9.18 8.63 -3.50
CA ARG A 113 -10.24 8.14 -4.39
C ARG A 113 -9.85 8.30 -5.85
N ASP A 114 -9.20 9.41 -6.18
CA ASP A 114 -8.83 9.77 -7.54
C ASP A 114 -7.51 9.14 -8.00
N ILE A 115 -6.73 8.51 -7.09
CA ILE A 115 -5.47 7.80 -7.41
C ILE A 115 -5.63 6.86 -8.59
N GLY A 116 -6.74 6.12 -8.65
CA GLY A 116 -7.05 5.18 -9.73
C GLY A 116 -7.16 5.80 -11.12
N SER A 117 -7.48 7.10 -11.17
CA SER A 117 -7.65 7.86 -12.42
C SER A 117 -6.43 8.73 -12.75
N THR A 118 -5.35 8.65 -11.96
CA THR A 118 -4.12 9.39 -12.24
C THR A 118 -3.40 8.82 -13.46
N GLN A 119 -2.62 9.66 -14.15
CA GLN A 119 -1.82 9.22 -15.31
C GLN A 119 -0.92 8.02 -14.98
N LEU A 120 -0.35 7.98 -13.77
CA LEU A 120 0.47 6.86 -13.33
C LEU A 120 -0.35 5.56 -13.19
N ALA A 121 -1.58 5.64 -12.66
CA ALA A 121 -2.45 4.46 -12.55
C ALA A 121 -2.94 3.96 -13.90
N LEU A 122 -3.14 4.86 -14.88
CA LEU A 122 -3.59 4.54 -16.22
C LEU A 122 -2.48 3.94 -17.12
N ASP A 123 -1.21 4.29 -16.87
CA ASP A 123 -0.06 3.74 -17.59
C ASP A 123 0.57 2.58 -16.82
N CYS A 124 0.16 1.36 -17.14
CA CYS A 124 0.68 0.15 -16.48
C CYS A 124 2.20 -0.02 -16.64
N HIS A 125 2.79 0.42 -17.75
CA HIS A 125 4.21 0.28 -17.99
C HIS A 125 4.99 1.26 -17.11
N HIS A 126 4.56 2.52 -17.09
CA HIS A 126 5.16 3.54 -16.25
C HIS A 126 4.96 3.22 -14.76
N LEU A 127 3.78 2.73 -14.36
CA LEU A 127 3.50 2.27 -12.99
C LEU A 127 4.52 1.23 -12.52
N LEU A 128 4.76 0.19 -13.33
CA LEU A 128 5.75 -0.84 -13.01
C LEU A 128 7.16 -0.26 -12.98
N GLN A 129 7.55 0.59 -13.93
CA GLN A 129 8.87 1.23 -13.88
C GLN A 129 9.10 2.01 -12.57
N VAL A 130 8.12 2.80 -12.14
CA VAL A 130 8.19 3.57 -10.90
C VAL A 130 8.20 2.66 -9.68
N ALA A 131 7.36 1.61 -9.66
CA ALA A 131 7.27 0.67 -8.54
C ALA A 131 8.52 -0.21 -8.36
N PHE A 132 9.21 -0.54 -9.46
CA PHE A 132 10.43 -1.35 -9.46
C PHE A 132 11.72 -0.52 -9.50
N ALA A 133 11.60 0.82 -9.40
CA ALA A 133 12.74 1.70 -9.32
C ALA A 133 13.64 1.37 -8.10
N LYS A 134 14.93 1.72 -8.22
CA LYS A 134 16.00 1.33 -7.29
C LYS A 134 15.71 1.70 -5.83
N ASP A 135 15.01 2.81 -5.61
CA ASP A 135 14.59 3.26 -4.29
C ASP A 135 13.59 2.28 -3.66
N LYS A 136 12.60 1.75 -4.41
CA LYS A 136 11.57 0.79 -3.95
C LYS A 136 12.00 -0.67 -4.01
N ALA A 137 13.07 -0.99 -4.74
CA ALA A 137 13.70 -2.31 -4.72
C ALA A 137 14.15 -2.73 -3.31
N SER A 138 14.43 -1.76 -2.44
CA SER A 138 14.74 -2.00 -1.03
C SER A 138 13.55 -2.48 -0.18
N ILE A 139 12.32 -2.53 -0.73
CA ILE A 139 11.17 -3.21 -0.12
C ILE A 139 11.31 -4.70 -0.43
N THR A 140 11.93 -5.42 0.48
CA THR A 140 12.20 -6.86 0.38
C THR A 140 11.33 -7.65 1.35
N SER A 141 11.16 -8.94 1.08
CA SER A 141 10.37 -9.84 1.94
C SER A 141 10.94 -9.91 3.36
N SER A 142 12.28 -9.86 3.52
CA SER A 142 12.96 -9.84 4.81
C SER A 142 12.63 -8.59 5.62
N ARG A 143 12.68 -7.40 5.01
CA ARG A 143 12.32 -6.15 5.69
C ARG A 143 10.85 -6.12 6.08
N LEU A 144 9.95 -6.57 5.20
CA LEU A 144 8.53 -6.69 5.54
C LEU A 144 8.31 -7.65 6.71
N ALA A 145 9.04 -8.76 6.78
CA ALA A 145 8.97 -9.68 7.91
C ALA A 145 9.46 -9.05 9.22
N GLU A 146 10.53 -8.25 9.17
CA GLU A 146 11.05 -7.50 10.32
C GLU A 146 10.02 -6.49 10.86
N TYR A 147 9.41 -5.67 9.99
CA TYR A 147 8.34 -4.76 10.40
C TYR A 147 7.16 -5.53 11.00
N ARG A 148 6.73 -6.64 10.38
CA ARG A 148 5.63 -7.47 10.90
C ARG A 148 5.93 -8.05 12.28
N GLN A 149 7.16 -8.52 12.52
CA GLN A 149 7.58 -9.04 13.83
C GLN A 149 7.53 -7.96 14.92
N ARG A 150 7.89 -6.72 14.59
CA ARG A 150 7.79 -5.59 15.52
C ARG A 150 6.35 -5.39 16.03
N TYR A 151 5.37 -5.56 15.14
CA TYR A 151 3.95 -5.47 15.48
C TYR A 151 3.40 -6.74 16.14
N ALA A 152 3.97 -7.91 15.87
CA ALA A 152 3.62 -9.14 16.58
C ALA A 152 4.13 -9.16 18.03
N ALA A 153 5.28 -8.54 18.30
CA ALA A 153 5.87 -8.41 19.64
C ALA A 153 5.26 -7.27 20.47
N SER A 154 4.46 -6.41 19.86
CA SER A 154 3.73 -5.33 20.53
C SER A 154 2.25 -5.70 20.58
N PRO A 155 1.80 -6.54 21.53
CA PRO A 155 0.37 -6.73 21.74
C PRO A 155 -0.16 -5.35 22.12
N THR A 156 -0.92 -4.73 21.24
CA THR A 156 -1.59 -3.47 21.52
C THR A 156 -2.41 -3.68 22.78
N ALA A 157 -2.01 -2.98 23.85
CA ALA A 157 -2.82 -2.79 25.03
C ALA A 157 -4.18 -2.23 24.55
N ASN A 158 -5.22 -3.02 24.75
CA ASN A 158 -6.60 -2.51 24.81
C ASN A 158 -6.75 -1.63 26.05
#